data_AF-A0AAP2WXD6-F1
#
_entry.id   AF-A0AAP2WXD6-F1
#
_cell.length_a   1.000
_cell.length_b   1.000
_cell.length_c   1.000
_cell.angle_alpha   90.00
_cell.angle_beta   90.00
_cell.angle_gamma   90.00
#
_symmetry.space_group_name_H-M   'P 1'
#
loop_
_entity.id
_entity.type
_entity.pdbx_description
1 polymer ?
#
loop_
_entity_poly.entity_id
_entity_poly.type
_entity_poly.pdbx_seq_one_letter_code
_entity_poly.pdbx_strand_id
1 'polypeptide(L)'
;MNTSRSNRERMRLSEVAAEVTRSSEYMEICSKLGGTALKTVGAKRHVVSKAIDIQRSKQESQYETDEDRALKLIQIMPYWLDAQVKLNNHKSDMSHKEIKKCKETVTTFNKIIRTMIDEEQCSSMKETMDSINEVMLMLNYTRSEIEYASQSFYAVIQGMRHEIAAESALNWTPGVELAEMTSTEDDLNGGDIRVHYVDDQGERFEFNIDIKATKISAYKAKERNRRPGYYVIWSEFDDDDFCGRVLPEDRTIKSKCSYYEKKIKEIVAIERQRRSKAQRTLGRAV
;
A
#
# COMPACT_ATOMS: atom_id res chain seq x y z
N MET A 1 5.21 24.12 15.81
CA MET A 1 3.86 24.50 16.30
C MET A 1 2.90 24.43 15.11
N ASN A 2 1.92 23.52 15.17
CA ASN A 2 0.68 23.58 14.39
C ASN A 2 -0.37 22.74 15.15
N THR A 3 -1.08 23.39 16.07
CA THR A 3 -2.07 22.79 17.00
C THR A 3 -3.45 22.62 16.37
N SER A 4 -3.54 22.59 15.04
CA SER A 4 -4.77 22.33 14.27
C SER A 4 -4.95 20.86 13.86
N ARG A 5 -4.03 19.97 14.23
CA ARG A 5 -3.99 18.53 13.81
C ARG A 5 -5.05 17.60 14.45
N SER A 6 -6.01 18.10 15.24
CA SER A 6 -6.85 17.26 16.12
C SER A 6 -8.30 16.99 15.64
N ASN A 7 -8.72 17.50 14.48
CA ASN A 7 -10.13 17.39 14.03
C ASN A 7 -10.32 16.76 12.64
N ARG A 8 -9.34 16.03 12.09
CA ARG A 8 -9.64 15.16 10.93
C ARG A 8 -10.50 14.00 11.41
N GLU A 9 -11.66 13.82 10.79
CA GLU A 9 -12.57 12.74 11.15
C GLU A 9 -11.85 11.41 10.95
N ARG A 10 -11.90 10.55 11.97
CA ARG A 10 -11.35 9.19 11.91
C ARG A 10 -11.94 8.43 10.73
N MET A 11 -11.34 7.32 10.34
CA MET A 11 -11.82 6.40 9.31
C MET A 11 -13.26 5.87 9.62
N ARG A 12 -14.30 6.66 9.32
CA ARG A 12 -15.73 6.40 9.59
C ARG A 12 -16.35 5.42 8.58
N LEU A 13 -15.66 4.32 8.31
CA LEU A 13 -16.08 3.36 7.28
C LEU A 13 -17.48 2.79 7.53
N SER A 14 -17.82 2.49 8.78
CA SER A 14 -19.12 1.94 9.15
C SER A 14 -20.25 2.93 8.89
N GLU A 15 -20.01 4.21 9.10
CA GLU A 15 -20.99 5.26 8.85
C GLU A 15 -21.24 5.45 7.36
N VAL A 16 -20.16 5.54 6.57
CA VAL A 16 -20.23 5.58 5.10
C VAL A 16 -20.95 4.35 4.56
N ALA A 17 -20.62 3.15 5.06
CA ALA A 17 -21.31 1.92 4.65
C ALA A 17 -22.81 1.96 5.02
N ALA A 18 -23.16 2.47 6.19
CA ALA A 18 -24.55 2.61 6.62
C ALA A 18 -25.33 3.57 5.70
N GLU A 19 -24.74 4.71 5.35
CA GLU A 19 -25.34 5.69 4.45
C GLU A 19 -25.59 5.12 3.07
N VAL A 20 -24.62 4.40 2.50
CA VAL A 20 -24.81 3.69 1.22
C VAL A 20 -25.98 2.71 1.31
N THR A 21 -26.12 1.95 2.40
CA THR A 21 -27.23 1.00 2.54
C THR A 21 -28.60 1.66 2.71
N ARG A 22 -28.66 2.97 2.98
CA ARG A 22 -29.90 3.76 3.03
C ARG A 22 -30.16 4.54 1.73
N SER A 23 -29.24 4.50 0.78
CA SER A 23 -29.32 5.28 -0.46
C SER A 23 -30.41 4.77 -1.41
N SER A 24 -30.90 5.67 -2.27
CA SER A 24 -31.82 5.33 -3.36
C SER A 24 -31.26 4.27 -4.29
N GLU A 25 -29.97 4.36 -4.63
CA GLU A 25 -29.26 3.43 -5.51
C GLU A 25 -29.27 2.02 -4.93
N TYR A 26 -28.95 1.89 -3.64
CA TYR A 26 -28.98 0.61 -2.95
C TYR A 26 -30.39 0.03 -2.93
N MET A 27 -31.39 0.83 -2.58
CA MET A 27 -32.80 0.40 -2.51
C MET A 27 -33.35 -0.01 -3.88
N GLU A 28 -32.94 0.67 -4.95
CA GLU A 28 -33.31 0.34 -6.33
C GLU A 28 -32.69 -0.99 -6.79
N ILE A 29 -31.41 -1.23 -6.48
CA ILE A 29 -30.78 -2.52 -6.81
C ILE A 29 -31.46 -3.64 -6.01
N CYS A 30 -31.74 -3.41 -4.73
CA CYS A 30 -32.41 -4.37 -3.86
C CYS A 30 -33.81 -4.75 -4.38
N SER A 31 -34.60 -3.76 -4.82
CA SER A 31 -35.95 -4.01 -5.35
C SER A 31 -35.93 -4.84 -6.63
N LYS A 32 -34.93 -4.63 -7.50
CA LYS A 32 -34.73 -5.40 -8.74
C LYS A 32 -34.24 -6.84 -8.51
N LEU A 33 -33.41 -7.06 -7.48
CA LEU A 33 -32.86 -8.39 -7.16
C LEU A 33 -33.87 -9.28 -6.43
N GLY A 34 -34.81 -8.69 -5.70
CA GLY A 34 -35.78 -9.41 -4.86
C GLY A 34 -35.20 -9.86 -3.52
N GLY A 35 -36.05 -9.91 -2.48
CA GLY A 35 -35.62 -10.14 -1.09
C GLY A 35 -34.93 -11.47 -0.82
N THR A 36 -35.18 -12.51 -1.62
CA THR A 36 -34.54 -13.83 -1.49
C THR A 36 -33.08 -13.81 -1.95
N ALA A 37 -32.76 -13.05 -3.00
CA ALA A 37 -31.38 -12.95 -3.52
C ALA A 37 -30.45 -12.21 -2.55
N LEU A 38 -30.97 -11.24 -1.80
CA LEU A 38 -30.20 -10.53 -0.76
C LEU A 38 -29.87 -11.39 0.47
N LYS A 39 -30.59 -12.50 0.67
CA LYS A 39 -30.29 -13.49 1.72
C LYS A 39 -29.14 -14.43 1.34
N THR A 40 -28.73 -14.45 0.07
CA THR A 40 -27.57 -15.23 -0.38
C THR A 40 -26.29 -14.63 0.21
N VAL A 41 -25.43 -15.51 0.74
CA VAL A 41 -24.12 -15.12 1.31
C VAL A 41 -23.33 -14.32 0.27
N GLY A 42 -22.84 -13.15 0.67
CA GLY A 42 -22.06 -12.25 -0.19
C GLY A 42 -22.88 -11.35 -1.12
N ALA A 43 -24.20 -11.49 -1.24
CA ALA A 43 -24.99 -10.62 -2.12
C ALA A 43 -24.96 -9.15 -1.65
N LYS A 44 -25.07 -8.92 -0.34
CA LYS A 44 -25.12 -7.57 0.25
C LYS A 44 -23.89 -6.72 -0.11
N ARG A 45 -22.67 -7.25 0.08
CA ARG A 45 -21.41 -6.54 -0.22
C ARG A 45 -21.27 -6.13 -1.68
N HIS A 46 -21.69 -6.98 -2.62
CA HIS A 46 -21.64 -6.64 -4.04
C HIS A 46 -22.73 -5.64 -4.44
N VAL A 47 -23.91 -5.68 -3.80
CA VAL A 47 -24.93 -4.66 -3.99
C VAL A 47 -24.47 -3.30 -3.47
N VAL A 48 -23.86 -3.25 -2.29
CA VAL A 48 -23.25 -2.02 -1.74
C VAL A 48 -22.18 -1.50 -2.70
N SER A 49 -21.25 -2.36 -3.15
CA SER A 49 -20.22 -1.97 -4.11
C SER A 49 -20.82 -1.38 -5.41
N LYS A 50 -21.87 -1.99 -5.95
CA LYS A 50 -22.57 -1.48 -7.14
C LYS A 50 -23.32 -0.17 -6.88
N ALA A 51 -23.90 0.00 -5.70
CA ALA A 51 -24.55 1.26 -5.33
C ALA A 51 -23.53 2.41 -5.28
N ILE A 52 -22.36 2.16 -4.68
CA ILE A 52 -21.24 3.12 -4.65
C ILE A 52 -20.79 3.46 -6.07
N ASP A 53 -20.65 2.47 -6.95
CA ASP A 53 -20.26 2.69 -8.35
C ASP A 53 -21.21 3.67 -9.06
N ILE A 54 -22.53 3.46 -8.90
CA ILE A 54 -23.55 4.33 -9.47
C ILE A 54 -23.48 5.74 -8.86
N GLN A 55 -23.39 5.86 -7.54
CA GLN A 55 -23.28 7.15 -6.85
C GLN A 55 -22.08 7.95 -7.35
N ARG A 56 -20.92 7.29 -7.42
CA ARG A 56 -19.68 7.93 -7.84
C ARG A 56 -19.66 8.27 -9.32
N SER A 57 -20.33 7.51 -10.17
CA SER A 57 -20.50 7.87 -11.60
C SER A 57 -21.25 9.18 -11.82
N LYS A 58 -22.01 9.66 -10.81
CA LYS A 58 -22.77 10.91 -10.84
C LYS A 58 -22.03 12.09 -10.20
N GLN A 59 -20.90 11.85 -9.54
CA GLN A 59 -20.11 12.90 -8.91
C GLN A 59 -19.23 13.61 -9.95
N GLU A 60 -19.27 14.94 -9.97
CA GLU A 60 -18.46 15.79 -10.86
C GLU A 60 -17.23 16.41 -10.16
N SER A 61 -17.02 16.13 -8.87
CA SER A 61 -15.93 16.74 -8.09
C SER A 61 -14.55 16.35 -8.63
N GLN A 62 -13.66 17.34 -8.76
CA GLN A 62 -12.24 17.14 -9.07
C GLN A 62 -11.40 16.77 -7.85
N TYR A 63 -11.90 17.00 -6.63
CA TYR A 63 -11.16 16.78 -5.38
C TYR A 63 -11.68 15.55 -4.65
N GLU A 64 -10.76 14.69 -4.23
CA GLU A 64 -11.05 13.48 -3.48
C GLU A 64 -11.08 13.74 -1.98
N THR A 65 -12.25 13.52 -1.37
CA THR A 65 -12.50 13.70 0.07
C THR A 65 -12.17 12.45 0.88
N ASP A 66 -12.22 12.56 2.22
CA ASP A 66 -12.06 11.41 3.10
C ASP A 66 -13.18 10.37 2.90
N GLU A 67 -14.40 10.84 2.68
CA GLU A 67 -15.56 10.01 2.35
C GLU A 67 -15.37 9.30 1.01
N ASP A 68 -14.84 9.97 -0.02
CA ASP A 68 -14.57 9.33 -1.32
C ASP A 68 -13.55 8.19 -1.20
N ARG A 69 -12.52 8.35 -0.36
CA ARG A 69 -11.54 7.28 -0.07
C ARG A 69 -12.19 6.11 0.67
N ALA A 70 -13.04 6.38 1.65
CA ALA A 70 -13.84 5.36 2.34
C ALA A 70 -14.76 4.60 1.38
N LEU A 71 -15.47 5.30 0.49
CA LEU A 71 -16.33 4.71 -0.54
C LEU A 71 -15.52 3.84 -1.50
N LYS A 72 -14.37 4.32 -1.99
CA LYS A 72 -13.43 3.55 -2.83
C LYS A 72 -13.04 2.24 -2.13
N LEU A 73 -12.67 2.31 -0.85
CA LEU A 73 -12.27 1.15 -0.08
C LEU A 73 -13.40 0.12 0.04
N ILE A 74 -14.58 0.55 0.47
CA ILE A 74 -15.76 -0.31 0.64
C ILE A 74 -16.17 -0.95 -0.70
N GLN A 75 -16.11 -0.17 -1.79
CA GLN A 75 -16.45 -0.63 -3.13
C GLN A 75 -15.53 -1.77 -3.60
N ILE A 76 -14.22 -1.64 -3.42
CA ILE A 76 -13.24 -2.61 -3.93
C ILE A 76 -13.09 -3.84 -3.02
N MET A 77 -13.38 -3.70 -1.72
CA MET A 77 -13.19 -4.72 -0.69
C MET A 77 -13.70 -6.14 -1.06
N PRO A 78 -14.94 -6.33 -1.58
CA PRO A 78 -15.40 -7.67 -1.97
C PRO A 78 -14.55 -8.29 -3.08
N TYR A 79 -14.19 -7.51 -4.10
CA TYR A 79 -13.38 -7.99 -5.22
C TYR A 79 -11.94 -8.25 -4.83
N TRP A 80 -11.39 -7.45 -3.92
CA TRP A 80 -10.08 -7.68 -3.34
C TRP A 80 -10.03 -9.01 -2.58
N LEU A 81 -11.04 -9.30 -1.75
CA LEU A 81 -11.07 -10.56 -1.00
C LEU A 81 -11.10 -11.75 -1.95
N ASP A 82 -11.97 -11.72 -2.96
CA ASP A 82 -12.03 -12.77 -3.99
C ASP A 82 -10.70 -12.93 -4.72
N ALA A 83 -10.03 -11.83 -5.08
CA ALA A 83 -8.73 -11.85 -5.74
C ALA A 83 -7.63 -12.43 -4.84
N GLN A 84 -7.60 -12.06 -3.56
CA GLN A 84 -6.63 -12.59 -2.59
C GLN A 84 -6.81 -14.09 -2.37
N VAL A 85 -8.05 -14.54 -2.16
CA VAL A 85 -8.37 -15.97 -1.98
C VAL A 85 -7.93 -16.75 -3.22
N LYS A 86 -8.20 -16.25 -4.43
CA LYS A 86 -7.78 -16.90 -5.68
C LYS A 86 -6.26 -16.97 -5.81
N LEU A 87 -5.54 -15.88 -5.53
CA LEU A 87 -4.07 -15.85 -5.61
C LEU A 87 -3.42 -16.81 -4.60
N ASN A 88 -3.94 -16.87 -3.37
CA ASN A 88 -3.37 -17.68 -2.30
C ASN A 88 -3.73 -19.17 -2.40
N ASN A 89 -4.92 -19.51 -2.90
CA ASN A 89 -5.36 -20.89 -3.06
C ASN A 89 -5.05 -21.48 -4.44
N HIS A 90 -4.38 -20.73 -5.32
CA HIS A 90 -4.06 -21.22 -6.66
C HIS A 90 -3.17 -22.47 -6.57
N LYS A 91 -3.72 -23.58 -7.06
CA LYS A 91 -3.01 -24.78 -7.45
C LYS A 91 -3.03 -24.78 -8.99
N SER A 92 -1.99 -24.21 -9.61
CA SER A 92 -1.62 -24.33 -11.04
C SER A 92 -2.63 -23.97 -12.16
N ASP A 93 -3.91 -23.72 -11.88
CA ASP A 93 -4.96 -23.74 -12.92
C ASP A 93 -5.42 -22.35 -13.42
N MET A 94 -4.91 -21.26 -12.84
CA MET A 94 -5.27 -19.91 -13.30
C MET A 94 -4.48 -19.51 -14.54
N SER A 95 -5.17 -18.95 -15.53
CA SER A 95 -4.50 -18.36 -16.70
C SER A 95 -3.68 -17.12 -16.30
N HIS A 96 -2.65 -16.80 -17.09
CA HIS A 96 -1.87 -15.57 -16.92
C HIS A 96 -2.74 -14.29 -16.88
N LYS A 97 -3.82 -14.27 -17.68
CA LYS A 97 -4.76 -13.14 -17.72
C LYS A 97 -5.54 -12.99 -16.42
N GLU A 98 -5.95 -14.10 -15.81
CA GLU A 98 -6.65 -14.09 -14.52
C GLU A 98 -5.73 -13.71 -13.37
N ILE A 99 -4.51 -14.24 -13.35
CA ILE A 99 -3.48 -13.85 -12.37
C ILE A 99 -3.22 -12.35 -12.45
N LYS A 100 -3.02 -11.82 -13.67
CA LYS A 100 -2.81 -10.39 -13.91
C LYS A 100 -3.98 -9.56 -13.36
N LYS A 101 -5.22 -9.94 -13.69
CA LYS A 101 -6.42 -9.24 -13.18
C LYS A 101 -6.51 -9.26 -11.65
N CYS A 102 -6.22 -10.39 -11.01
CA CYS A 102 -6.25 -10.47 -9.56
C CYS A 102 -5.18 -9.56 -8.92
N LYS A 103 -3.97 -9.54 -9.50
CA LYS A 103 -2.89 -8.63 -9.05
C LYS A 103 -3.29 -7.17 -9.22
N GLU A 104 -3.87 -6.78 -10.35
CA GLU A 104 -4.36 -5.41 -10.57
C GLU A 104 -5.40 -4.99 -9.53
N THR A 105 -6.34 -5.87 -9.18
CA THR A 105 -7.32 -5.62 -8.11
C THR A 105 -6.64 -5.44 -6.75
N VAL A 106 -5.68 -6.31 -6.41
CA VAL A 106 -4.92 -6.22 -5.14
C VAL A 106 -4.10 -4.94 -5.08
N THR A 107 -3.41 -4.58 -6.16
CA THR A 107 -2.65 -3.33 -6.24
C THR A 107 -3.55 -2.10 -6.11
N THR A 108 -4.72 -2.11 -6.74
CA THR A 108 -5.70 -1.01 -6.62
C THR A 108 -6.16 -0.85 -5.18
N PHE A 109 -6.47 -1.96 -4.50
CA PHE A 109 -6.81 -1.96 -3.09
C PHE A 109 -5.67 -1.37 -2.23
N ASN A 110 -4.43 -1.83 -2.44
CA ASN A 110 -3.28 -1.37 -1.66
C ASN A 110 -3.05 0.13 -1.83
N LYS A 111 -3.20 0.67 -3.04
CA LYS A 111 -3.10 2.11 -3.29
C LYS A 111 -4.12 2.93 -2.50
N ILE A 112 -5.37 2.46 -2.43
CA ILE A 112 -6.42 3.15 -1.65
C ILE A 112 -6.03 3.22 -0.18
N ILE A 113 -5.63 2.08 0.43
CA ILE A 113 -5.16 2.06 1.82
C ILE A 113 -3.98 2.99 2.03
N ARG A 114 -3.01 2.96 1.10
CA ARG A 114 -1.85 3.85 1.18
C ARG A 114 -2.26 5.31 1.22
N THR A 115 -3.10 5.76 0.29
CA THR A 115 -3.59 7.14 0.27
C THR A 115 -4.32 7.48 1.57
N MET A 116 -5.06 6.56 2.16
CA MET A 116 -5.69 6.77 3.47
C MET A 116 -4.67 6.92 4.60
N ILE A 117 -3.55 6.19 4.56
CA ILE A 117 -2.44 6.34 5.51
C ILE A 117 -1.74 7.68 5.32
N ASP A 118 -1.40 8.04 4.08
CA ASP A 118 -0.71 9.29 3.73
C ASP A 118 -1.56 10.53 4.11
N GLU A 119 -2.89 10.42 4.01
CA GLU A 119 -3.84 11.45 4.43
C GLU A 119 -4.18 11.42 5.94
N GLU A 120 -3.43 10.64 6.73
CA GLU A 120 -3.56 10.50 8.18
C GLU A 120 -4.94 9.96 8.66
N GLN A 121 -5.70 9.27 7.80
CA GLN A 121 -6.99 8.66 8.19
C GLN A 121 -6.82 7.40 9.05
N CYS A 122 -5.66 6.74 8.94
CA CYS A 122 -5.34 5.54 9.69
C CYS A 122 -4.41 5.87 10.87
N SER A 123 -4.99 6.18 12.03
CA SER A 123 -4.25 6.59 13.24
C SER A 123 -3.46 5.44 13.87
N SER A 124 -4.13 4.33 14.16
CA SER A 124 -3.53 3.15 14.79
C SER A 124 -3.86 1.87 14.03
N MET A 125 -2.98 0.88 14.14
CA MET A 125 -3.20 -0.43 13.52
C MET A 125 -4.50 -1.04 14.04
N LYS A 126 -4.73 -0.98 15.35
CA LYS A 126 -5.93 -1.53 15.98
C LYS A 126 -7.20 -0.85 15.48
N GLU A 127 -7.27 0.49 15.51
CA GLU A 127 -8.47 1.21 15.07
C GLU A 127 -8.75 0.99 13.58
N THR A 128 -7.71 0.93 12.75
CA THR A 128 -7.84 0.65 11.32
C THR A 128 -8.44 -0.74 11.09
N MET A 129 -7.91 -1.76 11.78
CA MET A 129 -8.41 -3.14 11.70
C MET A 129 -9.83 -3.29 12.25
N ASP A 130 -10.13 -2.64 13.39
CA ASP A 130 -11.47 -2.65 14.00
C ASP A 130 -12.50 -2.03 13.04
N SER A 131 -12.16 -0.90 12.40
CA SER A 131 -13.05 -0.21 11.44
C SER A 131 -13.35 -1.06 10.20
N ILE A 132 -12.34 -1.74 9.66
CA ILE A 132 -12.52 -2.65 8.52
C ILE A 132 -13.40 -3.84 8.93
N ASN A 133 -13.14 -4.44 10.09
CA ASN A 133 -13.90 -5.58 10.59
C ASN A 133 -15.37 -5.23 10.86
N GLU A 134 -15.63 -4.05 11.40
CA GLU A 134 -16.99 -3.54 11.60
C GLU A 134 -17.76 -3.47 10.28
N VAL A 135 -17.16 -2.89 9.22
CA VAL A 135 -17.79 -2.87 7.89
C VAL A 135 -18.01 -4.26 7.33
N MET A 136 -17.04 -5.15 7.45
CA MET A 136 -17.21 -6.52 6.95
C MET A 136 -18.37 -7.24 7.67
N LEU A 137 -18.52 -7.05 8.98
CA LEU A 137 -19.69 -7.56 9.72
C LEU A 137 -20.99 -6.95 9.20
N MET A 138 -21.04 -5.63 9.04
CA MET A 138 -22.22 -4.93 8.51
C MET A 138 -22.61 -5.40 7.10
N LEU A 139 -21.64 -5.79 6.28
CA LEU A 139 -21.85 -6.24 4.90
C LEU A 139 -22.03 -7.76 4.77
N ASN A 140 -22.31 -8.46 5.87
CA ASN A 140 -22.58 -9.90 5.95
C ASN A 140 -21.45 -10.78 5.40
N TYR A 141 -20.19 -10.39 5.63
CA TYR A 141 -19.08 -11.33 5.47
C TYR A 141 -19.16 -12.40 6.56
N THR A 142 -18.82 -13.63 6.19
CA THR A 142 -18.75 -14.75 7.14
C THR A 142 -17.57 -14.56 8.09
N ARG A 143 -17.63 -15.19 9.28
CA ARG A 143 -16.54 -15.11 10.25
C ARG A 143 -15.19 -15.57 9.68
N SER A 144 -15.18 -16.64 8.88
CA SER A 144 -13.96 -17.14 8.24
C SER A 144 -13.41 -16.17 7.19
N GLU A 145 -14.28 -15.52 6.42
CA GLU A 145 -13.87 -14.45 5.49
C GLU A 145 -13.25 -13.27 6.24
N ILE A 146 -13.85 -12.86 7.37
CA ILE A 146 -13.35 -11.76 8.20
C ILE A 146 -11.99 -12.10 8.82
N GLU A 147 -11.83 -13.30 9.37
CA GLU A 147 -10.55 -13.75 9.96
C GLU A 147 -9.44 -13.77 8.90
N TYR A 148 -9.73 -14.30 7.70
CA TYR A 148 -8.79 -14.32 6.59
C TYR A 148 -8.44 -12.92 6.06
N ALA A 149 -9.46 -12.08 5.87
CA ALA A 149 -9.28 -10.70 5.43
C ALA A 149 -8.48 -9.90 6.46
N SER A 150 -8.79 -10.05 7.74
CA SER A 150 -8.06 -9.42 8.85
C SER A 150 -6.57 -9.73 8.80
N GLN A 151 -6.22 -11.02 8.68
CA GLN A 151 -4.81 -11.43 8.58
C GLN A 151 -4.13 -10.86 7.34
N SER A 152 -4.84 -10.86 6.21
CA SER A 152 -4.33 -10.35 4.94
C SER A 152 -4.13 -8.83 4.98
N PHE A 153 -5.08 -8.08 5.53
CA PHE A 153 -4.98 -6.63 5.72
C PHE A 153 -3.86 -6.26 6.68
N TYR A 154 -3.76 -6.96 7.81
CA TYR A 154 -2.69 -6.74 8.76
C TYR A 154 -1.33 -6.88 8.06
N ALA A 155 -1.11 -7.97 7.30
CA ALA A 155 0.14 -8.16 6.56
C ALA A 155 0.42 -7.06 5.53
N VAL A 156 -0.60 -6.57 4.82
CA VAL A 156 -0.48 -5.47 3.85
C VAL A 156 -0.11 -4.16 4.53
N ILE A 157 -0.86 -3.73 5.54
CA ILE A 157 -0.60 -2.47 6.27
C ILE A 157 0.77 -2.54 6.96
N GLN A 158 1.14 -3.73 7.45
CA GLN A 158 2.46 -3.99 8.02
C GLN A 158 3.59 -3.81 7.02
N GLY A 159 3.49 -4.31 5.79
CA GLY A 159 4.51 -4.01 4.77
C GLY A 159 4.55 -2.52 4.44
N MET A 160 3.38 -1.97 4.13
CA MET A 160 3.21 -0.60 3.65
C MET A 160 3.70 0.46 4.64
N ARG A 161 3.45 0.29 5.94
CA ARG A 161 3.93 1.26 6.93
C ARG A 161 5.46 1.32 7.03
N HIS A 162 6.15 0.20 6.80
CA HIS A 162 7.61 0.18 6.76
C HIS A 162 8.14 0.86 5.50
N GLU A 163 7.46 0.70 4.36
CA GLU A 163 7.77 1.41 3.12
C GLU A 163 7.59 2.93 3.27
N ILE A 164 6.45 3.39 3.79
CA ILE A 164 6.16 4.83 3.99
C ILE A 164 7.13 5.45 5.02
N ALA A 165 7.41 4.75 6.12
CA ALA A 165 8.39 5.21 7.11
C ALA A 165 9.81 5.31 6.53
N ALA A 166 10.18 4.35 5.67
CA ALA A 166 11.46 4.35 4.98
C ALA A 166 11.58 5.50 3.98
N GLU A 167 10.56 5.72 3.17
CA GLU A 167 10.48 6.85 2.24
C GLU A 167 10.60 8.19 2.98
N SER A 168 9.90 8.34 4.10
CA SER A 168 9.96 9.53 4.94
C SER A 168 11.39 9.76 5.49
N ALA A 169 12.04 8.71 5.98
CA ALA A 169 13.42 8.79 6.48
C ALA A 169 14.43 9.10 5.36
N LEU A 170 14.23 8.53 4.17
CA LEU A 170 15.03 8.80 2.97
C LEU A 170 14.91 10.26 2.55
N ASN A 171 13.70 10.82 2.50
CA ASN A 171 13.48 12.24 2.16
C ASN A 171 14.09 13.21 3.19
N TRP A 172 14.40 12.76 4.40
CA TRP A 172 15.13 13.54 5.40
C TRP A 172 16.63 13.27 5.44
N THR A 173 17.10 12.31 4.65
CA THR A 173 18.51 11.93 4.59
C THR A 173 19.28 12.94 3.73
N PRO A 174 20.40 13.52 4.23
CA PRO A 174 21.19 14.47 3.45
C PRO A 174 21.64 13.93 2.09
N GLY A 175 21.53 14.77 1.06
CA GLY A 175 21.89 14.45 -0.33
C GLY A 175 20.77 13.74 -1.12
N VAL A 176 19.71 13.24 -0.46
CA VAL A 176 18.51 12.77 -1.18
C VAL A 176 17.72 14.00 -1.64
N GLU A 177 17.60 14.18 -2.96
CA GLU A 177 16.76 15.23 -3.55
C GLU A 177 15.28 14.83 -3.55
N LEU A 178 15.00 13.54 -3.78
CA LEU A 178 13.65 12.97 -3.80
C LEU A 178 13.71 11.47 -3.54
N ALA A 179 12.91 10.98 -2.61
CA ALA A 179 12.54 9.57 -2.51
C ALA A 179 11.03 9.46 -2.72
N GLU A 180 10.62 8.72 -3.74
CA GLU A 180 9.22 8.57 -4.12
C GLU A 180 8.93 7.10 -4.41
N MET A 181 7.70 6.67 -4.18
CA MET A 181 7.30 5.32 -4.57
C MET A 181 7.43 5.10 -6.06
N THR A 182 7.77 3.86 -6.43
CA THR A 182 7.84 3.51 -7.84
C THR A 182 6.45 3.41 -8.48
N SER A 183 6.42 3.41 -9.82
CA SER A 183 5.19 3.22 -10.58
C SER A 183 4.58 1.83 -10.34
N THR A 184 3.31 1.60 -10.70
CA THR A 184 2.68 0.26 -10.60
C THR A 184 3.41 -0.81 -11.39
N GLU A 185 4.04 -0.44 -12.50
CA GLU A 185 4.83 -1.36 -13.29
C GLU A 185 6.15 -1.72 -12.57
N ASP A 186 6.76 -0.75 -11.90
CA ASP A 186 7.97 -0.94 -11.11
C ASP A 186 7.72 -1.69 -9.78
N ASP A 187 6.57 -1.45 -9.14
CA ASP A 187 6.07 -2.17 -7.96
C ASP A 187 5.85 -3.66 -8.30
N LEU A 188 5.28 -3.95 -9.48
CA LEU A 188 5.21 -5.31 -10.02
C LEU A 188 6.58 -5.92 -10.35
N ASN A 189 7.61 -5.09 -10.56
CA ASN A 189 8.99 -5.49 -10.79
C ASN A 189 9.85 -5.55 -9.50
N GLY A 190 9.25 -5.24 -8.34
CA GLY A 190 9.84 -5.41 -7.02
C GLY A 190 10.76 -4.28 -6.56
N GLY A 191 10.56 -3.04 -7.02
CA GLY A 191 11.14 -1.86 -6.40
C GLY A 191 10.05 -1.07 -5.69
N ASP A 192 10.22 -0.75 -4.40
CA ASP A 192 9.21 -0.02 -3.64
C ASP A 192 9.41 1.49 -3.79
N ILE A 193 10.66 1.96 -3.64
CA ILE A 193 11.03 3.38 -3.62
C ILE A 193 12.09 3.70 -4.68
N ARG A 194 11.86 4.70 -5.50
CA ARG A 194 12.87 5.35 -6.36
C ARG A 194 13.55 6.47 -5.60
N VAL A 195 14.88 6.51 -5.65
CA VAL A 195 15.69 7.51 -4.94
C VAL A 195 16.54 8.29 -5.92
N HIS A 196 16.42 9.61 -5.86
CA HIS A 196 17.29 10.59 -6.53
C HIS A 196 18.26 11.16 -5.49
N TYR A 197 19.55 10.88 -5.66
CA TYR A 197 20.60 11.24 -4.70
C TYR A 197 21.74 12.03 -5.37
N VAL A 198 22.21 13.07 -4.70
CA VAL A 198 23.39 13.85 -5.04
C VAL A 198 24.42 13.65 -3.95
N ASP A 199 25.59 13.17 -4.35
CA ASP A 199 26.68 12.95 -3.41
C ASP A 199 27.45 14.24 -3.10
N ASP A 200 28.42 14.16 -2.17
CA ASP A 200 29.23 15.30 -1.74
C ASP A 200 30.07 15.93 -2.87
N GLN A 201 30.20 15.25 -4.02
CA GLN A 201 30.94 15.70 -5.21
C GLN A 201 30.00 16.30 -6.28
N GLY A 202 28.68 16.32 -6.03
CA GLY A 202 27.67 16.77 -6.98
C GLY A 202 27.29 15.73 -8.04
N GLU A 203 27.74 14.47 -7.92
CA GLU A 203 27.37 13.41 -8.86
C GLU A 203 25.96 12.91 -8.54
N ARG A 204 25.14 12.79 -9.59
CA ARG A 204 23.75 12.32 -9.49
C ARG A 204 23.63 10.81 -9.66
N PHE A 205 22.84 10.21 -8.78
CA PHE A 205 22.49 8.80 -8.77
C PHE A 205 20.98 8.62 -8.72
N GLU A 206 20.49 7.67 -9.52
CA GLU A 206 19.10 7.20 -9.48
C GLU A 206 19.15 5.68 -9.31
N PHE A 207 18.39 5.18 -8.34
CA PHE A 207 18.26 3.75 -8.08
C PHE A 207 16.94 3.43 -7.38
N ASN A 208 16.51 2.17 -7.48
CA ASN A 208 15.32 1.66 -6.82
C ASN A 208 15.70 0.85 -5.58
N ILE A 209 14.89 0.97 -4.54
CA ILE A 209 15.02 0.28 -3.27
C ILE A 209 13.76 -0.55 -3.02
N ASP A 210 13.94 -1.83 -2.76
CA ASP A 210 12.98 -2.78 -2.23
C ASP A 210 13.14 -2.82 -0.70
N ILE A 211 12.13 -2.33 0.02
CA ILE A 211 12.08 -2.26 1.48
C ILE A 211 11.51 -3.57 2.01
N LYS A 212 12.19 -4.13 3.02
CA LYS A 212 11.63 -5.24 3.79
C LYS A 212 11.45 -4.84 5.24
N ALA A 213 10.34 -5.31 5.82
CA ALA A 213 10.01 -5.08 7.22
C ALA A 213 11.00 -5.76 8.19
N THR A 214 11.67 -6.85 7.77
CA THR A 214 12.62 -7.59 8.62
C THR A 214 13.98 -7.80 7.97
N LYS A 215 15.04 -7.88 8.80
CA LYS A 215 16.41 -8.22 8.36
C LYS A 215 16.47 -9.52 7.57
N ILE A 216 15.75 -10.54 8.05
CA ILE A 216 15.74 -11.88 7.44
C ILE A 216 15.12 -11.83 6.04
N SER A 217 14.00 -11.11 5.89
CA SER A 217 13.36 -10.94 4.59
C SER A 217 14.25 -10.14 3.64
N ALA A 218 14.89 -9.06 4.11
CA ALA A 218 15.85 -8.29 3.32
C ALA A 218 17.02 -9.15 2.83
N TYR A 219 17.59 -9.98 3.71
CA TYR A 219 18.69 -10.88 3.37
C TYR A 219 18.28 -11.89 2.28
N LYS A 220 17.14 -12.58 2.47
CA LYS A 220 16.63 -13.55 1.50
C LYS A 220 16.30 -12.92 0.15
N ALA A 221 15.74 -11.71 0.14
CA ALA A 221 15.45 -10.98 -1.08
C ALA A 221 16.73 -10.50 -1.79
N LYS A 222 17.74 -10.06 -1.03
CA LYS A 222 19.05 -9.67 -1.56
C LYS A 222 19.78 -10.83 -2.25
N GLU A 223 19.71 -12.05 -1.74
CA GLU A 223 20.30 -13.23 -2.39
C GLU A 223 19.66 -13.55 -3.76
N ARG A 224 18.40 -13.17 -3.94
CA ARG A 224 17.63 -13.42 -5.17
C ARG A 224 17.74 -12.27 -6.16
N ASN A 225 17.98 -11.05 -5.70
CA ASN A 225 18.06 -9.89 -6.55
C ASN A 225 19.42 -9.82 -7.26
N ARG A 226 19.40 -9.89 -8.59
CA ARG A 226 20.57 -9.76 -9.46
C ARG A 226 20.49 -8.56 -10.41
N ARG A 227 19.47 -7.72 -10.26
CA ARG A 227 19.16 -6.63 -11.20
C ARG A 227 20.01 -5.40 -10.87
N PRO A 228 20.79 -4.86 -11.83
CA PRO A 228 21.47 -3.58 -11.65
C PRO A 228 20.46 -2.45 -11.38
N GLY A 229 20.85 -1.45 -10.58
CA GLY A 229 19.95 -0.34 -10.21
C GLY A 229 18.82 -0.68 -9.23
N TYR A 230 18.65 -1.96 -8.82
CA TYR A 230 17.68 -2.38 -7.81
C TYR A 230 18.39 -2.93 -6.57
N TYR A 231 18.05 -2.39 -5.42
CA TYR A 231 18.68 -2.70 -4.14
C TYR A 231 17.66 -3.13 -3.12
N VAL A 232 18.01 -4.09 -2.27
CA VAL A 232 17.12 -4.54 -1.19
C VAL A 232 17.70 -4.06 0.14
N ILE A 233 16.89 -3.40 0.95
CA ILE A 233 17.28 -2.99 2.31
C ILE A 233 16.21 -3.37 3.33
N TRP A 234 16.66 -3.59 4.57
CA TRP A 234 15.74 -3.63 5.71
C TRP A 234 15.35 -2.20 6.09
N SER A 235 14.10 -1.99 6.47
CA SER A 235 13.58 -0.68 6.88
C SER A 235 14.23 -0.09 8.15
N GLU A 236 14.91 -0.88 8.99
CA GLU A 236 15.43 -0.43 10.31
C GLU A 236 14.36 0.04 11.30
N PHE A 237 13.08 -0.11 10.96
CA PHE A 237 11.95 0.06 11.88
C PHE A 237 11.52 -1.29 12.45
N ASP A 238 11.18 -1.31 13.74
CA ASP A 238 10.54 -2.43 14.43
C ASP A 238 9.17 -2.05 14.99
N ASP A 239 8.42 -3.00 15.56
CA ASP A 239 7.08 -2.76 16.09
C ASP A 239 7.04 -1.66 17.18
N ASP A 240 8.11 -1.54 17.99
CA ASP A 240 8.19 -0.57 19.08
C ASP A 240 8.33 0.86 18.54
N ASP A 241 9.07 1.04 17.44
CA ASP A 241 9.20 2.34 16.75
C ASP A 241 7.82 2.93 16.36
N PHE A 242 6.84 2.09 16.01
CA PHE A 242 5.49 2.53 15.65
C PHE A 242 4.61 2.85 16.87
N CYS A 243 4.92 2.31 18.05
CA CYS A 243 4.13 2.52 19.28
C CYS A 243 2.62 2.23 19.09
N GLY A 244 2.26 1.20 18.32
CA GLY A 244 0.86 0.85 18.00
C GLY A 244 0.17 1.74 16.94
N ARG A 245 0.85 2.78 16.46
CA ARG A 245 0.38 3.61 15.34
C ARG A 245 0.57 2.91 14.00
N VAL A 246 -0.06 3.46 12.96
CA VAL A 246 0.25 3.05 11.59
C VAL A 246 1.60 3.61 11.17
N LEU A 247 1.84 4.92 11.34
CA LEU A 247 3.13 5.55 11.06
C LEU A 247 3.86 5.95 12.35
N PRO A 248 5.20 5.85 12.38
CA PRO A 248 5.99 6.30 13.51
C PRO A 248 6.03 7.84 13.57
N GLU A 249 6.41 8.38 14.73
CA GLU A 249 6.60 9.81 14.91
C GLU A 249 7.77 10.34 14.07
N ASP A 250 7.68 11.61 13.65
CA ASP A 250 8.77 12.35 13.00
C ASP A 250 10.11 12.19 13.74
N ARG A 251 10.12 12.24 15.08
CA ARG A 251 11.35 12.07 15.85
C ARG A 251 11.97 10.68 15.63
N THR A 252 11.14 9.64 15.63
CA THR A 252 11.56 8.25 15.40
C THR A 252 12.07 8.09 13.98
N ILE A 253 11.36 8.64 12.99
CA ILE A 253 11.79 8.62 11.57
C ILE A 253 13.16 9.31 11.41
N LYS A 254 13.36 10.52 11.96
CA LYS A 254 14.66 11.25 11.90
C LYS A 254 15.80 10.46 12.52
N SER A 255 15.52 9.70 13.56
CA SER A 255 16.53 8.90 14.25
C SER A 255 17.16 7.83 13.35
N LYS A 256 16.44 7.40 12.30
CA LYS A 256 16.90 6.39 11.34
C LYS A 256 17.66 6.97 10.14
N CYS A 257 17.71 8.30 9.95
CA CYS A 257 18.36 8.91 8.77
C CYS A 257 19.84 8.52 8.63
N SER A 258 20.57 8.36 9.73
CA SER A 258 21.98 7.93 9.70
C SER A 258 22.17 6.52 9.13
N TYR A 259 21.20 5.62 9.36
CA TYR A 259 21.17 4.30 8.75
C TYR A 259 20.99 4.40 7.24
N TYR A 260 20.01 5.19 6.78
CA TYR A 260 19.72 5.36 5.36
C TYR A 260 20.88 6.05 4.63
N GLU A 261 21.52 7.06 5.23
CA GLU A 261 22.70 7.71 4.68
C GLU A 261 23.82 6.70 4.41
N LYS A 262 24.09 5.82 5.39
CA LYS A 262 25.08 4.75 5.25
C LYS A 262 24.70 3.80 4.11
N LYS A 263 23.42 3.41 4.00
CA LYS A 263 22.94 2.51 2.93
C LYS A 263 23.02 3.13 1.55
N ILE A 264 22.69 4.40 1.41
CA ILE A 264 22.84 5.13 0.14
C ILE A 264 24.32 5.19 -0.26
N LYS A 265 25.22 5.52 0.67
CA LYS A 265 26.67 5.53 0.40
C LYS A 265 27.21 4.16 -0.04
N GLU A 266 26.74 3.07 0.59
CA GLU A 266 27.04 1.70 0.16
C GLU A 266 26.55 1.44 -1.28
N ILE A 267 25.33 1.85 -1.62
CA ILE A 267 24.74 1.70 -2.95
C ILE A 267 25.51 2.51 -4.01
N VAL A 268 25.81 3.78 -3.73
CA VAL A 268 26.56 4.67 -4.61
C VAL A 268 27.95 4.11 -4.92
N ALA A 269 28.64 3.55 -3.92
CA ALA A 269 29.93 2.90 -4.13
C ALA A 269 29.82 1.71 -5.11
N ILE A 270 28.76 0.91 -5.00
CA ILE A 270 28.49 -0.21 -5.92
C ILE A 270 28.23 0.30 -7.34
N GLU A 271 27.40 1.33 -7.51
CA GLU A 271 27.10 1.92 -8.82
C GLU A 271 28.34 2.54 -9.47
N ARG A 272 29.19 3.25 -8.71
CA ARG A 272 30.47 3.76 -9.20
C ARG A 272 31.40 2.67 -9.70
N GLN A 273 31.52 1.58 -8.94
CA GLN A 273 32.31 0.43 -9.36
C GLN A 273 31.76 -0.20 -10.65
N ARG A 274 30.43 -0.28 -10.79
CA ARG A 274 29.78 -0.78 -12.02
C ARG A 274 30.06 0.13 -13.22
N ARG A 275 29.85 1.43 -13.10
CA ARG A 275 30.14 2.44 -14.15
C ARG A 275 31.61 2.36 -14.59
N SER A 276 32.53 2.30 -13.64
CA SER A 276 33.98 2.19 -13.89
C SER A 276 34.34 0.92 -14.65
N LYS A 277 33.75 -0.23 -14.28
CA LYS A 277 33.96 -1.51 -14.99
C LYS A 277 33.41 -1.45 -16.42
N ALA A 278 32.21 -0.90 -16.61
CA ALA A 278 31.61 -0.77 -17.94
C ALA A 278 32.47 0.10 -18.88
N GLN A 279 32.98 1.23 -18.39
CA GLN A 279 33.88 2.12 -19.15
C GLN A 279 35.18 1.41 -19.56
N ARG A 280 35.80 0.63 -18.65
CA ARG A 280 37.01 -0.15 -18.98
C ARG A 280 36.75 -1.22 -20.03
N THR A 281 35.59 -1.85 -20.03
CA THR A 281 35.21 -2.84 -21.03
C THR A 281 35.01 -2.19 -22.41
N LEU A 282 34.37 -1.03 -22.46
CA LEU A 282 34.21 -0.24 -23.70
C LEU A 282 35.57 0.23 -24.25
N GLY A 283 36.46 0.74 -23.40
CA GLY A 283 37.79 1.20 -23.82
C GLY A 283 38.78 0.09 -24.23
N ARG A 284 38.43 -1.18 -24.03
CA ARG A 284 39.20 -2.35 -24.53
C ARG A 284 38.63 -2.93 -25.83
N ALA A 285 37.43 -2.50 -26.23
CA ALA A 285 36.77 -2.93 -27.46
C ALA A 285 37.04 -1.98 -28.64
N VAL A 286 37.87 -0.95 -28.44
CA VAL A 286 38.42 -0.02 -29.44
C VAL A 286 39.90 -0.35 -29.64
#